data_AF-A0A839UNH4-F1
#
_entry.id   AF-A0A839UNH4-F1
#
_cell.length_a   1.000
_cell.length_b   1.000
_cell.length_c   1.000
_cell.angle_alpha   90.00
_cell.angle_beta   90.00
_cell.angle_gamma   90.00
#
_symmetry.space_group_name_H-M   'P 1'
#
loop_
_entity.id
_entity.type
_entity.pdbx_description
1 polymer ?
#
loop_
_entity_poly.entity_id
_entity_poly.type
_entity_poly.pdbx_seq_one_letter_code
_entity_poly.pdbx_strand_id
1 'polypeptide(L)'
;MSKSKRDNVSHNNAVKRLQMKCYECNSEINESTLIGDDRYFVCGECGFLIVESESERNLALNSRLELPSEIQPLEAIVKDLYYVFSCYPRPLNFTDYKHCPECEDHNETMKSATLATLESKHLGCVGYSPWCFLTEEGFAHYIPRILELAITGKGNAHGELFLDDILYVLAPKPEHDRFQRYTKHQCMAVFQALLYANKNFREQLVECFSHDDMDSALEYWSQRVA
;
A
#
# COMPACT_ATOMS: atom_id res chain seq x y z
N MET A 1 17.64 -31.08 68.16
CA MET A 1 17.25 -31.35 66.76
C MET A 1 15.93 -30.64 66.48
N SER A 2 15.94 -29.39 66.01
CA SER A 2 14.74 -28.69 65.54
C SER A 2 14.85 -28.48 64.02
N LYS A 3 13.91 -29.04 63.28
CA LYS A 3 13.82 -28.92 61.82
C LYS A 3 13.07 -27.61 61.48
N SER A 4 13.78 -26.67 60.87
CA SER A 4 13.21 -25.47 60.25
C SER A 4 12.54 -25.84 58.93
N LYS A 5 11.23 -25.58 58.80
CA LYS A 5 10.49 -25.60 57.54
C LYS A 5 10.67 -24.23 56.87
N ARG A 6 11.08 -24.22 55.60
CA ARG A 6 11.04 -23.04 54.72
C ARG A 6 9.81 -23.17 53.84
N ASP A 7 8.93 -22.18 53.90
CA ASP A 7 7.78 -22.05 53.02
C ASP A 7 8.23 -21.40 51.70
N ASN A 8 7.90 -22.06 50.58
CA ASN A 8 8.22 -21.62 49.23
C ASN A 8 6.98 -20.91 48.66
N VAL A 9 6.99 -19.58 48.61
CA VAL A 9 5.89 -18.78 48.06
C VAL A 9 6.14 -18.55 46.56
N SER A 10 5.48 -19.35 45.73
CA SER A 10 5.41 -19.16 44.27
C SER A 10 4.60 -17.89 43.96
N HIS A 11 5.26 -16.86 43.46
CA HIS A 11 4.61 -15.67 42.91
C HIS A 11 4.24 -15.94 41.44
N ASN A 12 3.01 -16.40 41.21
CA ASN A 12 2.40 -16.39 39.87
C ASN A 12 1.97 -14.96 39.52
N ASN A 13 2.84 -14.21 38.85
CA ASN A 13 2.46 -12.99 38.16
C ASN A 13 1.64 -13.36 36.92
N ALA A 14 0.32 -13.47 37.08
CA ALA A 14 -0.61 -13.58 35.98
C ALA A 14 -0.59 -12.25 35.20
N VAL A 15 0.22 -12.18 34.15
CA VAL A 15 0.13 -11.12 33.14
C VAL A 15 -1.24 -11.28 32.48
N LYS A 16 -2.20 -10.40 32.81
CA LYS A 16 -3.45 -10.28 32.06
C LYS A 16 -3.07 -9.98 30.61
N ARG A 17 -3.19 -10.97 29.73
CA ARG A 17 -3.16 -10.73 28.28
C ARG A 17 -4.36 -9.85 27.96
N LEU A 18 -4.10 -8.58 27.66
CA LEU A 18 -5.09 -7.72 27.01
C LEU A 18 -5.36 -8.34 25.65
N GLN A 19 -6.57 -8.83 25.43
CA GLN A 19 -7.03 -9.23 24.09
C GLN A 19 -7.14 -7.94 23.27
N MET A 20 -6.09 -7.62 22.51
CA MET A 20 -6.15 -6.57 21.53
C MET A 20 -6.82 -7.13 20.27
N LYS A 21 -7.79 -6.38 19.74
CA LYS A 21 -8.41 -6.67 18.44
C LYS A 21 -7.94 -5.66 17.40
N CYS A 22 -7.76 -6.12 16.17
CA CYS A 22 -7.50 -5.23 15.04
C CYS A 22 -8.73 -4.37 14.78
N TYR A 23 -8.58 -3.05 14.62
CA TYR A 23 -9.72 -2.16 14.41
C TYR A 23 -10.29 -2.29 12.99
N GLU A 24 -9.45 -2.62 12.01
CA GLU A 24 -9.84 -2.72 10.60
C GLU A 24 -10.63 -4.00 10.31
N CYS A 25 -10.25 -5.13 10.92
CA CYS A 25 -10.91 -6.43 10.66
C CYS A 25 -11.47 -7.13 11.90
N ASN A 26 -11.36 -6.52 13.09
CA ASN A 26 -11.86 -7.06 14.37
C ASN A 26 -11.23 -8.40 14.81
N SER A 27 -10.16 -8.85 14.16
CA SER A 27 -9.47 -10.11 14.47
C SER A 27 -8.55 -10.00 15.68
N GLU A 28 -8.23 -11.13 16.30
CA GLU A 28 -7.32 -11.18 17.44
C GLU A 28 -5.87 -10.96 16.99
N ILE A 29 -5.16 -10.10 17.74
CA ILE A 29 -3.75 -9.78 17.47
C ILE A 29 -2.88 -10.72 18.29
N ASN A 30 -2.20 -11.63 17.61
CA ASN A 30 -1.55 -12.77 18.28
C ASN A 30 -0.05 -12.58 18.52
N GLU A 31 0.62 -11.65 17.82
CA GLU A 31 2.07 -11.48 17.92
C GLU A 31 2.50 -10.00 17.94
N SER A 32 3.42 -9.68 18.84
CA SER A 32 4.14 -8.41 18.85
C SER A 32 5.52 -8.60 18.24
N THR A 33 5.95 -7.61 17.45
CA THR A 33 7.33 -7.50 16.96
C THR A 33 7.93 -6.24 17.55
N LEU A 34 9.15 -6.36 18.08
CA LEU A 34 9.94 -5.22 18.53
C LEU A 34 10.70 -4.66 17.32
N ILE A 35 10.56 -3.36 17.06
CA ILE A 35 11.39 -2.63 16.10
C ILE A 35 12.02 -1.46 16.86
N GLY A 36 13.29 -1.60 17.24
CA GLY A 36 13.94 -0.68 18.17
C GLY A 36 13.43 -0.84 19.61
N ASP A 37 13.16 0.27 20.29
CA ASP A 37 12.59 0.30 21.66
C ASP A 37 11.05 0.25 21.65
N ASP A 38 10.43 0.28 20.48
CA ASP A 38 8.98 0.34 20.32
C ASP A 38 8.36 -1.04 20.07
N ARG A 39 7.24 -1.30 20.76
CA ARG A 39 6.40 -2.49 20.54
C ARG A 39 5.34 -2.21 19.48
N TYR A 40 5.39 -3.01 18.42
CA TYR A 40 4.39 -3.02 17.37
C TYR A 40 3.64 -4.34 17.41
N PHE A 41 2.35 -4.29 17.12
CA PHE A 41 1.59 -5.51 16.87
C PHE A 41 1.11 -5.51 15.43
N VAL A 42 1.26 -6.63 14.73
CA VAL A 42 0.76 -6.76 13.36
C VAL A 42 -0.49 -7.62 13.43
N CYS A 43 -1.59 -7.10 12.89
CA CYS A 43 -2.78 -7.90 12.69
C CYS A 43 -2.45 -9.06 11.73
N GLY A 44 -2.64 -10.30 12.17
CA GLY A 44 -2.36 -11.48 11.35
C GLY A 44 -3.29 -11.63 10.14
N GLU A 45 -4.46 -10.97 10.15
CA GLU A 45 -5.43 -11.05 9.05
C GLU A 45 -5.27 -9.95 8.00
N CYS A 46 -5.06 -8.69 8.41
CA CYS A 46 -4.97 -7.56 7.49
C CYS A 46 -3.58 -6.90 7.44
N GLY A 47 -2.60 -7.40 8.20
CA GLY A 47 -1.25 -6.85 8.26
C GLY A 47 -1.15 -5.46 8.91
N PHE A 48 -2.22 -4.97 9.54
CA PHE A 48 -2.25 -3.63 10.13
C PHE A 48 -1.33 -3.54 11.35
N LEU A 49 -0.40 -2.59 11.33
CA LEU A 49 0.54 -2.32 12.41
C LEU A 49 -0.13 -1.47 13.49
N ILE A 50 -0.01 -1.90 14.74
CA ILE A 50 -0.71 -1.37 15.89
C ILE A 50 0.32 -0.87 16.88
N VAL A 51 0.34 0.44 17.09
CA VAL A 51 1.18 1.11 18.08
C VAL A 51 0.53 1.01 19.46
N GLU A 52 1.34 0.77 20.49
CA GLU A 52 0.91 0.43 21.86
C GLU A 52 0.14 1.58 22.56
N SER A 53 0.32 2.84 22.16
CA SER A 53 -0.40 3.98 22.76
C SER A 53 -1.68 4.35 21.97
N GLU A 54 -2.83 4.16 22.62
CA GLU A 54 -4.16 4.48 22.08
C GLU A 54 -4.34 5.97 21.79
N SER A 55 -3.66 6.83 22.55
CA SER A 55 -3.69 8.28 22.38
C SER A 55 -2.93 8.75 21.14
N GLU A 56 -1.71 8.25 20.87
CA GLU A 56 -0.95 8.65 19.67
C GLU A 56 -1.56 8.03 18.41
N ARG A 57 -2.13 6.83 18.53
CA ARG A 57 -2.85 6.13 17.48
C ARG A 57 -4.12 6.86 17.06
N ASN A 58 -4.98 7.25 18.00
CA ASN A 58 -6.21 7.99 17.68
C ASN A 58 -5.93 9.43 17.22
N LEU A 59 -4.84 10.06 17.68
CA LEU A 59 -4.41 11.35 17.18
C LEU A 59 -3.86 11.26 15.74
N ALA A 60 -3.09 10.23 15.43
CA ALA A 60 -2.52 10.01 14.09
C ALA A 60 -3.54 9.53 13.06
N LEU A 61 -4.51 8.68 13.46
CA LEU A 61 -5.56 8.17 12.57
C LEU A 61 -6.68 9.19 12.34
N ASN A 62 -7.22 9.82 13.39
CA ASN A 62 -8.35 10.73 13.24
C ASN A 62 -7.96 12.10 12.67
N SER A 63 -6.68 12.52 12.77
CA SER A 63 -6.23 13.76 12.11
C SER A 63 -5.98 13.59 10.61
N ARG A 64 -5.95 12.36 10.08
CA ARG A 64 -5.58 12.05 8.68
C ARG A 64 -6.76 11.62 7.80
N LEU A 65 -7.96 11.50 8.34
CA LEU A 65 -9.16 11.12 7.58
C LEU A 65 -9.91 12.32 6.99
N GLU A 66 -9.52 13.55 7.33
CA GLU A 66 -9.94 14.72 6.57
C GLU A 66 -9.14 14.80 5.27
N LEU A 67 -9.81 15.21 4.18
CA LEU A 67 -9.10 15.47 2.93
C LEU A 67 -7.99 16.49 3.21
N PRO A 68 -6.75 16.21 2.78
CA PRO A 68 -5.62 17.08 3.05
C PRO A 68 -5.86 18.46 2.45
N SER A 69 -5.72 19.50 3.28
CA SER A 69 -5.68 20.88 2.80
C SER A 69 -4.36 21.23 2.09
N GLU A 70 -3.30 20.46 2.38
CA GLU A 70 -1.95 20.66 1.85
C GLU A 70 -1.36 19.34 1.35
N ILE A 71 -0.71 19.39 0.19
CA ILE A 71 0.02 18.25 -0.39
C ILE A 71 1.29 18.03 0.42
N GLN A 72 1.49 16.79 0.87
CA GLN A 72 2.66 16.41 1.64
C GLN A 72 3.96 16.47 0.80
N PRO A 73 5.13 16.62 1.45
CA PRO A 73 6.42 16.45 0.78
C PRO A 73 6.55 15.07 0.14
N LEU A 74 7.27 14.99 -0.99
CA LEU A 74 7.44 13.76 -1.78
C LEU A 74 7.92 12.58 -0.93
N GLU A 75 8.92 12.80 -0.08
CA GLU A 75 9.49 11.75 0.78
C GLU A 75 8.47 11.19 1.77
N ALA A 76 7.56 12.04 2.27
CA ALA A 76 6.49 11.62 3.16
C ALA A 76 5.44 10.79 2.41
N ILE A 77 5.05 11.21 1.21
CA ILE A 77 4.11 10.47 0.35
C ILE A 77 4.66 9.08 0.02
N VAL A 78 5.91 8.99 -0.43
CA VAL A 78 6.55 7.71 -0.75
C VAL A 78 6.63 6.83 0.50
N LYS A 79 7.06 7.37 1.64
CA LYS A 79 7.11 6.61 2.89
C LYS A 79 5.73 6.04 3.27
N ASP A 80 4.68 6.86 3.17
CA ASP A 80 3.33 6.46 3.53
C ASP A 80 2.78 5.39 2.57
N LEU A 81 3.04 5.50 1.26
CA LEU A 81 2.70 4.47 0.27
C LEU A 81 3.29 3.11 0.65
N TYR A 82 4.59 3.04 0.89
CA TYR A 82 5.24 1.77 1.26
C TYR A 82 4.73 1.23 2.59
N TYR A 83 4.42 2.11 3.54
CA TYR A 83 3.89 1.72 4.84
C TYR A 83 2.50 1.08 4.71
N VAL A 84 1.53 1.74 4.07
CA VAL A 84 0.13 1.27 4.02
C VAL A 84 -0.09 0.05 3.11
N PHE A 85 0.81 -0.18 2.16
CA PHE A 85 0.77 -1.37 1.29
C PHE A 85 1.71 -2.50 1.75
N SER A 86 2.46 -2.32 2.84
CA SER A 86 3.35 -3.36 3.39
C SER A 86 2.64 -4.65 3.81
N CYS A 87 1.33 -4.59 4.03
CA CYS A 87 0.49 -5.75 4.33
C CYS A 87 0.27 -6.71 3.15
N TYR A 88 0.62 -6.31 1.92
CA TYR A 88 0.51 -7.17 0.74
C TYR A 88 1.84 -7.89 0.49
N PRO A 89 1.97 -9.18 0.90
CA PRO A 89 3.18 -9.94 0.65
C PRO A 89 3.36 -10.14 -0.85
N ARG A 90 4.59 -10.47 -1.25
CA ARG A 90 4.88 -10.86 -2.63
C ARG A 90 4.09 -12.13 -2.98
N PRO A 91 3.21 -12.11 -3.99
CA PRO A 91 2.48 -13.31 -4.38
C PRO A 91 3.38 -14.30 -5.12
N LEU A 92 2.99 -15.57 -5.12
CA LEU A 92 3.69 -16.62 -5.87
C LEU A 92 3.55 -16.41 -7.39
N ASN A 93 2.37 -15.97 -7.82
CA ASN A 93 2.06 -15.62 -9.20
C ASN A 93 1.36 -14.26 -9.22
N PHE A 94 1.71 -13.44 -10.19
CA PHE A 94 1.19 -12.10 -10.36
C PHE A 94 0.03 -12.04 -11.34
N THR A 95 -0.16 -13.04 -12.20
CA THR A 95 -1.24 -13.10 -13.21
C THR A 95 -1.90 -14.49 -13.19
N ASP A 96 -2.98 -14.66 -13.95
CA ASP A 96 -3.45 -16.00 -14.35
C ASP A 96 -2.52 -16.59 -15.44
N TYR A 97 -1.32 -16.98 -15.02
CA TYR A 97 -0.25 -17.46 -15.92
C TYR A 97 -0.62 -18.70 -16.75
N LYS A 98 -1.72 -19.39 -16.42
CA LYS A 98 -2.19 -20.56 -17.17
C LYS A 98 -3.19 -20.22 -18.28
N HIS A 99 -3.67 -18.98 -18.34
CA HIS A 99 -4.67 -18.55 -19.30
C HIS A 99 -4.13 -18.55 -20.74
N CYS A 100 -2.98 -17.92 -20.98
CA CYS A 100 -2.32 -17.83 -22.28
C CYS A 100 -0.82 -17.52 -22.14
N PRO A 101 -0.02 -17.67 -23.23
CA PRO A 101 1.42 -17.38 -23.19
C PRO A 101 1.77 -15.94 -22.78
N GLU A 102 0.94 -14.96 -23.14
CA GLU A 102 1.13 -13.57 -22.74
C GLU A 102 0.98 -13.39 -21.22
N CYS A 103 -0.03 -14.01 -20.60
CA CYS A 103 -0.16 -13.97 -19.14
C CYS A 103 1.02 -14.64 -18.44
N GLU A 104 1.56 -15.73 -19.00
CA GLU A 104 2.78 -16.39 -18.49
C GLU A 104 4.01 -15.47 -18.59
N ASP A 105 4.21 -14.79 -19.73
CA ASP A 105 5.31 -13.84 -19.93
C ASP A 105 5.24 -12.64 -18.97
N HIS A 106 4.03 -12.07 -18.80
CA HIS A 106 3.79 -11.01 -17.81
C HIS A 106 4.05 -11.50 -16.38
N ASN A 107 3.69 -12.74 -16.05
CA ASN A 107 3.96 -13.33 -14.74
C ASN A 107 5.47 -13.43 -14.46
N GLU A 108 6.23 -13.97 -15.40
CA GLU A 108 7.68 -14.13 -15.25
C GLU A 108 8.40 -12.78 -15.21
N THR A 109 7.96 -11.82 -16.03
CA THR A 109 8.45 -10.43 -15.98
C THR A 109 8.29 -9.84 -14.58
N MET A 110 7.09 -9.93 -13.99
CA MET A 110 6.85 -9.39 -12.64
C MET A 110 7.53 -10.21 -11.53
N LYS A 111 7.78 -11.51 -11.73
CA LYS A 111 8.55 -12.34 -10.82
C LYS A 111 10.05 -12.04 -10.83
N SER A 112 10.57 -11.51 -11.94
CA SER A 112 11.99 -11.16 -12.09
C SER A 112 12.41 -9.91 -11.30
N ALA A 113 11.47 -9.01 -11.01
CA ALA A 113 11.72 -7.77 -10.28
C ALA A 113 11.31 -7.87 -8.81
N THR A 114 11.85 -7.02 -7.95
CA THR A 114 11.42 -6.79 -6.56
C THR A 114 10.96 -5.33 -6.44
N LEU A 115 10.37 -4.91 -5.31
CA LEU A 115 10.06 -3.49 -5.10
C LEU A 115 11.28 -2.58 -5.32
N ALA A 116 12.47 -3.02 -4.90
CA ALA A 116 13.70 -2.25 -5.04
C ALA A 116 14.26 -2.23 -6.48
N THR A 117 13.99 -3.28 -7.27
CA THR A 117 14.55 -3.45 -8.62
C THR A 117 13.55 -3.22 -9.74
N LEU A 118 12.26 -2.99 -9.41
CA LEU A 118 11.25 -2.64 -10.39
C LEU A 118 11.55 -1.25 -10.95
N GLU A 119 11.45 -1.18 -12.27
CA GLU A 119 11.70 -0.01 -13.11
C GLU A 119 10.58 0.06 -14.14
N SER A 120 10.33 1.25 -14.70
CA SER A 120 9.29 1.47 -15.72
C SER A 120 9.38 0.52 -16.91
N LYS A 121 10.59 0.09 -17.31
CA LYS A 121 10.78 -0.88 -18.40
C LYS A 121 10.16 -2.26 -18.16
N HIS A 122 10.05 -2.71 -16.90
CA HIS A 122 9.42 -4.00 -16.57
C HIS A 122 7.91 -3.97 -16.81
N LEU A 123 7.37 -2.78 -17.02
CA LEU A 123 5.96 -2.47 -17.01
C LEU A 123 5.43 -2.28 -18.43
N GLY A 124 6.31 -2.47 -19.41
CA GLY A 124 5.99 -2.43 -20.82
C GLY A 124 5.52 -1.06 -21.28
N CYS A 125 4.63 -1.08 -22.27
CA CYS A 125 3.96 0.08 -22.83
C CYS A 125 2.45 -0.18 -22.90
N VAL A 126 1.64 0.82 -23.23
CA VAL A 126 0.16 0.73 -23.30
C VAL A 126 -0.35 -0.50 -24.07
N GLY A 127 0.37 -0.93 -25.11
CA GLY A 127 -0.02 -2.09 -25.93
C GLY A 127 0.47 -3.46 -25.45
N TYR A 128 1.41 -3.51 -24.50
CA TYR A 128 1.96 -4.75 -23.96
C TYR A 128 2.46 -4.51 -22.54
N SER A 129 1.52 -4.39 -21.60
CA SER A 129 1.82 -4.11 -20.20
C SER A 129 1.24 -5.17 -19.27
N PRO A 130 1.98 -5.61 -18.23
CA PRO A 130 1.48 -6.58 -17.27
C PRO A 130 0.32 -6.05 -16.42
N TRP A 131 0.09 -4.73 -16.30
CA TRP A 131 -0.88 -4.14 -15.37
C TRP A 131 -2.30 -4.69 -15.49
N CYS A 132 -2.79 -4.77 -16.72
CA CYS A 132 -4.13 -5.28 -17.04
C CYS A 132 -4.30 -6.75 -16.63
N PHE A 133 -3.20 -7.49 -16.51
CA PHE A 133 -3.18 -8.92 -16.25
C PHE A 133 -2.81 -9.26 -14.81
N LEU A 134 -2.35 -8.29 -14.00
CA LEU A 134 -2.03 -8.57 -12.61
C LEU A 134 -3.28 -9.07 -11.87
N THR A 135 -3.12 -9.90 -10.84
CA THR A 135 -4.17 -10.13 -9.85
C THR A 135 -4.29 -8.90 -8.95
N GLU A 136 -5.34 -8.84 -8.15
CA GLU A 136 -5.50 -7.77 -7.15
C GLU A 136 -4.30 -7.71 -6.19
N GLU A 137 -3.86 -8.87 -5.69
CA GLU A 137 -2.72 -8.99 -4.77
C GLU A 137 -1.40 -8.63 -5.46
N GLY A 138 -1.22 -9.05 -6.72
CA GLY A 138 -0.05 -8.69 -7.51
C GLY A 138 0.07 -7.19 -7.76
N PHE A 139 -1.04 -6.54 -8.07
CA PHE A 139 -1.09 -5.09 -8.22
C PHE A 139 -0.83 -4.38 -6.89
N ALA A 140 -1.52 -4.80 -5.82
CA ALA A 140 -1.38 -4.20 -4.49
C ALA A 140 0.03 -4.36 -3.89
N HIS A 141 0.72 -5.47 -4.18
CA HIS A 141 2.12 -5.64 -3.79
C HIS A 141 3.01 -4.56 -4.41
N TYR A 142 2.82 -4.23 -5.70
CA TYR A 142 3.70 -3.33 -6.43
C TYR A 142 3.27 -1.86 -6.44
N ILE A 143 2.00 -1.56 -6.12
CA ILE A 143 1.46 -0.20 -6.18
C ILE A 143 2.33 0.89 -5.50
N PRO A 144 2.97 0.70 -4.32
CA PRO A 144 3.84 1.74 -3.77
C PRO A 144 5.01 2.11 -4.69
N ARG A 145 5.64 1.11 -5.31
CA ARG A 145 6.75 1.32 -6.24
C ARG A 145 6.29 1.91 -7.57
N ILE A 146 5.13 1.48 -8.07
CA ILE A 146 4.51 2.03 -9.28
C ILE A 146 4.26 3.53 -9.12
N LEU A 147 3.60 3.90 -8.03
CA LEU A 147 3.29 5.28 -7.74
C LEU A 147 4.55 6.10 -7.48
N GLU A 148 5.55 5.56 -6.77
CA GLU A 148 6.86 6.21 -6.62
C GLU A 148 7.50 6.55 -7.97
N LEU A 149 7.55 5.58 -8.90
CA LEU A 149 8.11 5.83 -10.25
C LEU A 149 7.33 6.93 -10.98
N ALA A 150 5.99 6.92 -10.88
CA ALA A 150 5.14 7.91 -11.53
C ALA A 150 5.32 9.31 -10.93
N ILE A 151 5.29 9.45 -9.60
CA ILE A 151 5.36 10.76 -8.92
C ILE A 151 6.78 11.33 -8.84
N THR A 152 7.81 10.53 -9.11
CA THR A 152 9.20 11.00 -9.26
C THR A 152 9.52 11.42 -10.70
N GLY A 153 8.53 11.38 -11.60
CA GLY A 153 8.68 11.81 -12.99
C GLY A 153 9.58 10.88 -13.81
N LYS A 154 9.61 9.59 -13.50
CA LYS A 154 10.39 8.64 -14.30
C LYS A 154 9.79 8.51 -15.70
N GLY A 155 10.66 8.36 -16.68
CA GLY A 155 10.26 8.06 -18.05
C GLY A 155 9.89 6.59 -18.22
N ASN A 156 9.02 6.30 -19.17
CA ASN A 156 8.80 4.95 -19.70
C ASN A 156 9.96 4.54 -20.64
N ALA A 157 9.83 3.40 -21.34
CA ALA A 157 10.86 2.92 -22.26
C ALA A 157 11.13 3.87 -23.45
N HIS A 158 10.21 4.79 -23.74
CA HIS A 158 10.31 5.79 -24.80
C HIS A 158 10.76 7.17 -24.28
N GLY A 159 10.98 7.31 -22.97
CA GLY A 159 11.35 8.57 -22.33
C GLY A 159 10.17 9.51 -22.06
N GLU A 160 8.94 9.06 -22.31
CA GLU A 160 7.71 9.80 -22.00
C GLU A 160 7.35 9.62 -20.52
N LEU A 161 6.52 10.49 -19.98
CA LEU A 161 6.17 10.47 -18.56
C LEU A 161 5.42 9.16 -18.21
N PHE A 162 6.04 8.30 -17.38
CA PHE A 162 5.45 7.01 -17.00
C PHE A 162 4.10 7.14 -16.27
N LEU A 163 3.81 8.29 -15.67
CA LEU A 163 2.50 8.58 -15.09
C LEU A 163 1.36 8.42 -16.10
N ASP A 164 1.57 8.81 -17.35
CA ASP A 164 0.59 8.68 -18.44
C ASP A 164 0.17 7.20 -18.62
N ASP A 165 1.16 6.31 -18.70
CA ASP A 165 0.96 4.87 -18.89
C ASP A 165 0.15 4.21 -17.76
N ILE A 166 0.07 4.79 -16.57
CA ILE A 166 -0.60 4.17 -15.41
C ILE A 166 -1.92 4.83 -15.03
N LEU A 167 -2.25 6.01 -15.57
CA LEU A 167 -3.47 6.74 -15.21
C LEU A 167 -4.74 5.97 -15.57
N TYR A 168 -4.77 5.29 -16.72
CA TYR A 168 -5.92 4.49 -17.12
C TYR A 168 -6.24 3.36 -16.12
N VAL A 169 -5.23 2.86 -15.39
CA VAL A 169 -5.42 1.83 -14.36
C VAL A 169 -5.91 2.44 -13.05
N LEU A 170 -5.48 3.66 -12.75
CA LEU A 170 -5.85 4.37 -11.52
C LEU A 170 -7.19 5.09 -11.59
N ALA A 171 -7.82 5.18 -12.76
CA ALA A 171 -9.17 5.68 -12.98
C ALA A 171 -10.10 4.55 -13.46
N PRO A 172 -10.37 3.51 -12.65
CA PRO A 172 -11.12 2.37 -13.11
C PRO A 172 -12.60 2.74 -13.32
N LYS A 173 -13.22 2.13 -14.31
CA LYS A 173 -14.68 2.10 -14.43
C LYS A 173 -15.26 1.16 -13.37
N PRO A 174 -16.52 1.36 -12.92
CA PRO A 174 -17.13 0.52 -11.89
C PRO A 174 -17.07 -0.99 -12.18
N GLU A 175 -17.22 -1.40 -13.44
CA GLU A 175 -17.15 -2.79 -13.89
C GLU A 175 -15.75 -3.42 -13.81
N HIS A 176 -14.71 -2.60 -13.64
CA HIS A 176 -13.30 -3.00 -13.58
C HIS A 176 -12.61 -2.47 -12.32
N ASP A 177 -13.37 -2.09 -11.31
CA ASP A 177 -12.82 -1.60 -10.04
C ASP A 177 -12.16 -2.73 -9.26
N ARG A 178 -10.83 -2.80 -9.38
CA ARG A 178 -9.99 -3.76 -8.70
C ARG A 178 -9.49 -3.30 -7.33
N PHE A 179 -9.86 -2.11 -6.90
CA PHE A 179 -9.37 -1.51 -5.66
C PHE A 179 -10.37 -1.66 -4.52
N GLN A 180 -11.54 -2.26 -4.74
CA GLN A 180 -12.65 -2.32 -3.78
C GLN A 180 -12.25 -2.77 -2.37
N ARG A 181 -11.20 -3.59 -2.22
CA ARG A 181 -10.73 -4.07 -0.91
C ARG A 181 -9.69 -3.16 -0.24
N TYR A 182 -9.29 -2.07 -0.88
CA TYR A 182 -8.35 -1.11 -0.28
C TYR A 182 -9.01 -0.39 0.89
N THR A 183 -8.26 -0.30 1.98
CA THR A 183 -8.64 0.45 3.18
C THR A 183 -8.67 1.95 2.89
N LYS A 184 -9.36 2.73 3.73
CA LYS A 184 -9.36 4.20 3.62
C LYS A 184 -7.94 4.78 3.64
N HIS A 185 -7.03 4.20 4.43
CA HIS A 185 -5.64 4.62 4.52
C HIS A 185 -4.87 4.38 3.21
N GLN A 186 -5.08 3.24 2.57
CA GLN A 186 -4.50 2.93 1.27
C GLN A 186 -5.04 3.88 0.19
N CYS A 187 -6.36 4.09 0.16
CA CYS A 187 -6.98 5.06 -0.75
C CYS A 187 -6.44 6.48 -0.55
N MET A 188 -6.28 6.92 0.70
CA MET A 188 -5.72 8.24 1.01
C MET A 188 -4.27 8.38 0.53
N ALA A 189 -3.43 7.35 0.71
CA ALA A 189 -2.05 7.39 0.23
C ALA A 189 -1.96 7.48 -1.30
N VAL A 190 -2.81 6.74 -2.02
CA VAL A 190 -2.89 6.84 -3.50
C VAL A 190 -3.39 8.23 -3.90
N PHE A 191 -4.42 8.75 -3.24
CA PHE A 191 -4.97 10.08 -3.52
C PHE A 191 -3.93 11.19 -3.31
N GLN A 192 -3.15 11.13 -2.23
CA GLN A 192 -2.04 12.06 -1.97
C GLN A 192 -0.98 12.03 -3.07
N ALA A 193 -0.61 10.82 -3.53
CA ALA A 193 0.33 10.65 -4.62
C ALA A 193 -0.20 11.28 -5.92
N LEU A 194 -1.49 11.10 -6.23
CA LEU A 194 -2.12 11.70 -7.40
C LEU A 194 -2.24 13.22 -7.30
N LEU A 195 -2.57 13.78 -6.12
CA LEU A 195 -2.59 15.23 -5.90
C LEU A 195 -1.19 15.83 -6.13
N TYR A 196 -0.16 15.19 -5.60
CA TYR A 196 1.23 15.58 -5.84
C TYR A 196 1.57 15.52 -7.34
N ALA A 197 1.22 14.42 -8.00
CA ALA A 197 1.49 14.23 -9.42
C ALA A 197 0.79 15.30 -10.27
N ASN A 198 -0.50 15.55 -10.02
CA ASN A 198 -1.28 16.58 -10.70
C ASN A 198 -0.65 17.97 -10.50
N LYS A 199 -0.24 18.33 -9.29
CA LYS A 199 0.41 19.62 -9.03
C LYS A 199 1.73 19.79 -9.77
N ASN A 200 2.56 18.74 -9.86
CA ASN A 200 3.92 18.85 -10.38
C ASN A 200 4.04 18.52 -11.87
N PHE A 201 3.10 17.77 -12.44
CA PHE A 201 3.17 17.27 -13.82
C PHE A 201 1.97 17.67 -14.69
N ARG A 202 1.11 18.60 -14.24
CA ARG A 202 -0.10 19.00 -15.01
C ARG A 202 0.22 19.40 -16.43
N GLU A 203 1.26 20.20 -16.64
CA GLU A 203 1.61 20.70 -17.97
C GLU A 203 1.96 19.55 -18.92
N GLN A 204 2.81 18.61 -18.49
CA GLN A 204 3.12 17.43 -19.30
C GLN A 204 1.88 16.55 -19.57
N LEU A 205 0.99 16.39 -18.58
CA LEU A 205 -0.26 15.65 -18.75
C LEU A 205 -1.22 16.33 -19.75
N VAL A 206 -1.21 17.66 -19.81
CA VAL A 206 -1.98 18.40 -20.83
C VAL A 206 -1.38 18.19 -22.21
N GLU A 207 -0.05 18.23 -22.33
CA GLU A 207 0.65 17.98 -23.60
C GLU A 207 0.42 16.55 -24.14
N CYS A 208 0.35 15.55 -23.25
CA CYS A 208 0.06 14.16 -23.59
C CYS A 208 -1.44 13.83 -23.70
N PHE A 209 -2.34 14.80 -23.50
CA PHE A 209 -3.80 14.63 -23.50
C PHE A 209 -4.36 13.71 -22.39
N SER A 210 -3.63 13.52 -21.29
CA SER A 210 -3.98 12.62 -20.18
C SER A 210 -4.51 13.35 -18.93
N HIS A 211 -4.72 14.66 -19.02
CA HIS A 211 -5.22 15.47 -17.91
C HIS A 211 -6.66 15.10 -17.50
N ASP A 212 -7.50 14.67 -18.44
CA ASP A 212 -8.86 14.19 -18.16
C ASP A 212 -8.83 12.86 -17.38
N ASP A 213 -7.88 11.97 -17.68
CA ASP A 213 -7.67 10.72 -16.94
C ASP A 213 -7.16 11.00 -15.52
N MET A 214 -6.28 11.99 -15.36
CA MET A 214 -5.85 12.47 -14.04
C MET A 214 -7.02 13.03 -13.23
N ASP A 215 -7.87 13.87 -13.83
CA ASP A 215 -9.04 14.44 -13.15
C ASP A 215 -10.03 13.33 -12.75
N SER A 216 -10.24 12.34 -13.63
CA SER A 216 -11.05 11.15 -13.35
C SER A 216 -10.48 10.29 -12.21
N ALA A 217 -9.16 10.09 -12.19
CA ALA A 217 -8.49 9.38 -11.10
C ALA A 217 -8.67 10.13 -9.77
N LEU A 218 -8.43 11.44 -9.75
CA LEU A 218 -8.60 12.26 -8.55
C LEU A 218 -10.05 12.21 -8.03
N GLU A 219 -11.04 12.30 -8.92
CA GLU A 219 -12.44 12.16 -8.55
C GLU A 219 -12.71 10.78 -7.91
N TYR A 220 -12.31 9.69 -8.58
CA TYR A 220 -12.48 8.32 -8.08
C TYR A 220 -11.88 8.13 -6.69
N TRP A 221 -10.61 8.52 -6.51
CA TRP A 221 -9.92 8.32 -5.23
C TRP A 221 -10.45 9.24 -4.12
N SER A 222 -10.92 10.45 -4.44
CA SER A 222 -11.52 11.35 -3.44
C SER A 222 -12.79 10.76 -2.82
N GLN A 223 -13.64 10.10 -3.62
CA GLN A 223 -14.88 9.46 -3.14
C GLN A 223 -14.60 8.26 -2.24
N ARG A 224 -13.44 7.62 -2.39
CA ARG A 224 -13.03 6.42 -1.65
C ARG A 224 -12.38 6.76 -0.30
N VAL A 225 -11.99 8.02 -0.13
CA VAL A 225 -11.45 8.57 1.11
C VAL A 225 -12.58 9.10 2.00
N ALA A 226 -13.60 9.74 1.40
CA ALA A 226 -14.80 10.25 2.08
C ALA A 226 -15.50 9.17 2.93
#